data_AF-A0A2D7LDV7-F1
#
_entry.id   AF-A0A2D7LDV7-F1
#
_cell.length_a   1.000
_cell.length_b   1.000
_cell.length_c   1.000
_cell.angle_alpha   90.00
_cell.angle_beta   90.00
_cell.angle_gamma   90.00
#
_symmetry.space_group_name_H-M   'P 1'
#
loop_
_entity.id
_entity.type
_entity.pdbx_description
1 polymer ?
#
loop_
_entity_poly.entity_id
_entity_poly.type
_entity_poly.pdbx_seq_one_letter_code
_entity_poly.pdbx_strand_id
1 'polypeptide(L)' 'HGGAEEFYVIEGELKDNDGTVYSAGDVVWLAPGTEHNSYSENGCTVAVFSQGPEKTPT' A
#
# COMPACT_ATOMS: atom_id res chain seq x y z
N HIS A 1 -2.26 -8.95 -3.67
CA HIS A 1 -2.79 -8.25 -4.86
C HIS A 1 -2.97 -9.14 -6.08
N GLY A 2 -4.03 -8.90 -6.88
CA GLY A 2 -4.31 -9.62 -8.13
C GLY A 2 -3.45 -9.18 -9.34
N GLY A 3 -2.69 -8.10 -9.20
CA GLY A 3 -1.73 -7.50 -10.14
C GLY A 3 -0.75 -6.61 -9.37
N ALA A 4 0.02 -5.76 -10.05
CA ALA A 4 0.85 -4.77 -9.38
C ALA A 4 -0.01 -3.72 -8.65
N GLU A 5 0.51 -3.20 -7.54
CA GLU A 5 -0.07 -2.05 -6.83
C GLU A 5 0.97 -0.94 -6.74
N GLU A 6 0.54 0.28 -6.99
CA GLU A 6 1.36 1.47 -6.91
C GLU A 6 0.62 2.52 -6.08
N PHE A 7 1.27 3.15 -5.12
CA PHE A 7 0.65 4.24 -4.38
C PHE A 7 1.61 5.36 -4.04
N TYR A 8 1.05 6.56 -3.97
CA TYR A 8 1.72 7.77 -3.49
C TYR A 8 1.10 8.20 -2.16
N VAL A 9 1.95 8.42 -1.16
CA VAL A 9 1.50 8.91 0.15
C VAL A 9 1.36 10.43 0.11
N ILE A 10 0.12 10.92 0.18
CA ILE A 10 -0.19 12.35 0.13
C ILE A 10 0.02 12.99 1.52
N GLU A 11 -0.45 12.32 2.56
CA GLU A 11 -0.41 12.80 3.95
C GLU A 11 -0.38 11.63 4.93
N GLY A 12 0.30 11.82 6.06
CA GLY A 12 0.36 10.84 7.14
C GLY A 12 1.41 9.75 6.92
N GLU A 13 1.25 8.65 7.65
CA GLU A 13 2.14 7.50 7.63
C GLU A 13 1.34 6.21 7.47
N LEU A 14 1.83 5.32 6.59
CA LEU A 14 1.33 3.97 6.41
C LEU A 14 2.44 2.99 6.79
N LYS A 15 2.18 2.09 7.75
CA LYS A 15 3.13 1.08 8.19
C LYS A 15 2.74 -0.28 7.65
N ASP A 16 3.67 -0.98 7.02
CA ASP A 16 3.44 -2.31 6.48
C ASP A 16 3.76 -3.43 7.48
N ASN A 17 3.36 -4.66 7.13
CA ASN A 17 3.54 -5.84 7.97
C ASN A 17 5.02 -6.21 8.22
N ASP A 18 5.93 -5.79 7.33
CA ASP A 18 7.37 -5.99 7.47
C ASP A 18 8.06 -4.91 8.34
N GLY A 19 7.29 -3.92 8.80
CA GLY A 19 7.76 -2.81 9.62
C GLY A 19 8.23 -1.60 8.82
N THR A 20 8.17 -1.64 7.49
CA THR A 20 8.44 -0.47 6.64
C THR A 20 7.41 0.62 6.92
N VAL A 21 7.88 1.87 7.03
CA VAL A 21 7.02 3.04 7.20
C VAL A 21 7.12 3.86 5.93
N TYR A 22 5.99 4.04 5.26
CA TYR A 22 5.83 4.93 4.11
C TYR A 22 5.26 6.26 4.60
N SER A 23 5.93 7.35 4.28
CA SER A 23 5.62 8.70 4.75
C SER A 23 5.21 9.62 3.60
N ALA A 24 4.53 10.72 3.92
CA ALA A 24 4.13 11.72 2.92
C ALA A 24 5.29 12.09 1.97
N GLY A 25 5.05 11.94 0.66
CA GLY A 25 6.06 12.13 -0.39
C GLY A 25 6.62 10.83 -0.97
N ASP A 26 6.44 9.69 -0.31
CA ASP A 26 6.90 8.40 -0.82
C ASP A 26 6.05 7.90 -1.99
N VAL A 27 6.72 7.31 -2.99
CA VAL A 27 6.08 6.56 -4.07
C VAL A 27 6.49 5.10 -3.94
N VAL A 28 5.52 4.21 -3.85
CA VAL A 28 5.71 2.78 -3.55
C VAL A 28 5.22 1.95 -4.72
N TRP A 29 6.02 0.94 -5.10
CA TRP A 29 5.67 -0.07 -6.10
C TRP A 29 5.72 -1.45 -5.47
N LEU A 30 4.58 -2.14 -5.46
CA LEU A 30 4.45 -3.52 -5.02
C LEU A 30 4.23 -4.43 -6.23
N ALA A 31 5.10 -5.42 -6.36
CA ALA A 31 5.05 -6.37 -7.46
C ALA A 31 3.77 -7.24 -7.42
N PRO A 32 3.30 -7.77 -8.56
CA PRO A 32 2.19 -8.71 -8.58
C PRO A 32 2.41 -9.90 -7.64
N GLY A 33 1.36 -10.28 -6.90
CA GLY A 33 1.41 -11.40 -5.96
C GLY A 33 2.00 -11.08 -4.59
N THR A 34 2.38 -9.82 -4.32
CA THR A 34 2.63 -9.39 -2.94
C THR A 34 1.36 -9.52 -2.11
N GLU A 35 1.55 -9.90 -0.86
CA GLU A 35 0.55 -9.88 0.18
C GLU A 35 1.11 -9.03 1.32
N HIS A 36 0.30 -8.11 1.80
CA HIS A 36 0.72 -7.16 2.80
C HIS A 36 -0.47 -6.76 3.65
N ASN A 37 -0.19 -6.23 4.84
CA ASN A 37 -1.21 -5.82 5.78
C ASN A 37 -0.76 -4.50 6.38
N SER A 38 -1.05 -3.43 5.65
CA SER A 38 -0.64 -2.09 6.06
C SER A 38 -1.70 -1.44 6.93
N TYR A 39 -1.26 -0.64 7.90
CA TYR A 39 -2.12 0.09 8.83
C TYR A 39 -1.56 1.48 9.10
N SER A 40 -2.40 2.37 9.64
CA SER A 40 -1.99 3.70 10.07
C SER A 40 -2.46 3.97 11.49
N GLU A 41 -1.56 4.45 12.35
CA GLU A 41 -1.88 4.79 13.74
C GLU A 41 -2.61 6.13 13.85
N ASN A 42 -2.22 7.11 13.02
CA ASN A 42 -2.69 8.50 13.08
C ASN A 42 -3.52 8.92 11.85
N GLY A 43 -3.76 8.01 10.91
CA GLY A 43 -4.42 8.29 9.64
C GLY A 43 -3.42 8.54 8.51
N CYS A 44 -3.81 8.16 7.29
CA CYS A 44 -3.02 8.30 6.09
C CYS A 44 -3.94 8.50 4.87
N THR A 45 -3.53 9.36 3.95
CA THR A 45 -4.19 9.54 2.66
C THR A 45 -3.24 9.12 1.55
N VAL A 46 -3.68 8.18 0.71
CA VAL A 46 -2.91 7.69 -0.43
C VAL A 46 -3.70 7.85 -1.73
N ALA A 47 -3.00 8.15 -2.82
CA ALA A 47 -3.51 7.91 -4.16
C ALA A 47 -3.00 6.55 -4.63
N VAL A 48 -3.90 5.61 -4.87
CA VAL A 48 -3.57 4.21 -5.18
C VAL A 48 -4.04 3.83 -6.58
N PHE A 49 -3.18 3.08 -7.27
CA PHE A 49 -3.50 2.36 -8.50
C PHE A 49 -3.31 0.86 -8.26
N SER A 50 -4.33 0.07 -8.62
CA SER A 50 -4.25 -1.38 -8.61
C SER A 50 -4.49 -1.90 -10.02
N GLN A 51 -3.53 -2.65 -10.55
CA GLN A 51 -3.59 -3.17 -11.92
C GLN A 51 -4.67 -4.24 -12.09
N GLY A 52 -4.92 -5.04 -11.05
CA GLY A 52 -5.87 -6.14 -11.06
C GLY A 52 -6.94 -5.96 -9.99
N PRO A 53 -8.10 -6.63 -10.12
CA PRO A 53 -9.11 -6.59 -9.08
C PRO A 53 -8.55 -7.19 -7.78
N GLU A 54 -9.04 -6.68 -6.65
CA GLU A 54 -8.82 -7.29 -5.36
C GLU A 54 -9.43 -8.70 -5.37
N LYS A 55 -8.64 -9.69 -4.95
CA LYS A 55 -9.10 -11.07 -4.87
C LYS A 55 -9.46 -11.37 -3.43
N THR A 56 -10.58 -12.03 -3.20
CA THR A 56 -10.91 -12.56 -1.89
C THR A 56 -9.78 -13.49 -1.43
N PRO A 57 -9.23 -13.31 -0.22
CA PRO A 57 -8.28 -14.26 0.35
C PRO A 57 -8.90 -15.66 0.38
N THR A 58 -8.17 -16.67 -0.11
CA THR A 58 -8.54 -18.10 0.02
C THR A 58 -8.35 -18.62 1.42
#